data_AF-A0A928V3X9-F1
#
_entry.id   AF-A0A928V3X9-F1
#
_cell.length_a   1.000
_cell.length_b   1.000
_cell.length_c   1.000
_cell.angle_alpha   90.00
_cell.angle_beta   90.00
_cell.angle_gamma   90.00
#
_symmetry.space_group_name_H-M   'P 1'
#
loop_
_entity.id
_entity.type
_entity.pdbx_description
1 polymer ?
#
loop_
_entity_poly.entity_id
_entity_poly.type
_entity_poly.pdbx_seq_one_letter_code
_entity_poly.pdbx_strand_id
1 'polypeptide(L)'
;MPDFDLKSSITVLSAAAITTIITVFLLLLILVIPGAYWSNAWANSSKLKHLWENENGDKKHLGVAKWFLAPMVYFYFLLFFTSINWPATLACTALGVALLWLLIRKERQLTKKELSEEIGSFLATSLFTSCLMLLPTFLIIKITSSAHNTPKGSPLIIGITVAVIVFVNFLVAVKPGNIKAIKYYLALGLGVLIFILSSFEVIHRIPTGVMEAYKFGNFKAESIVLKESACKTIKLLGITPSENETNQCVLKDSVILSRLGNELYIRNGGIEFTIQTNQVNSWSIINNK
;
A
#
# COMPACT_ATOMS: atom_id res chain seq x y z
N MET A 1 -5.20 34.95 7.12
CA MET A 1 -5.00 33.62 6.50
C MET A 1 -4.04 33.82 5.33
N PRO A 2 -3.01 33.00 5.06
CA PRO A 2 -2.36 33.11 3.77
C PRO A 2 -3.42 32.71 2.74
N ASP A 3 -4.00 33.69 2.08
CA ASP A 3 -4.83 33.44 0.92
C ASP A 3 -3.95 32.64 -0.03
N PHE A 4 -4.39 31.43 -0.39
CA PHE A 4 -3.76 30.76 -1.50
C PHE A 4 -4.15 31.55 -2.74
N ASP A 5 -3.31 32.52 -3.11
CA ASP A 5 -3.38 33.13 -4.42
C ASP A 5 -3.43 32.01 -5.47
N LEU A 6 -4.03 32.29 -6.64
CA LEU A 6 -4.24 31.28 -7.68
C LEU A 6 -2.95 30.48 -7.95
N LYS A 7 -1.79 31.15 -7.91
CA LYS A 7 -0.46 30.56 -8.06
C LYS A 7 -0.12 29.55 -6.96
N SER A 8 -0.30 29.89 -5.68
CA SER A 8 -0.06 28.96 -4.58
C SER A 8 -1.08 27.82 -4.57
N SER A 9 -2.35 28.08 -4.91
CA SER A 9 -3.38 27.05 -5.08
C SER A 9 -2.97 26.03 -6.16
N ILE A 10 -2.54 26.52 -7.33
CA ILE A 10 -2.05 25.68 -8.43
C ILE A 10 -0.80 24.90 -8.01
N THR A 11 0.11 25.52 -7.26
CA THR A 11 1.36 24.88 -6.82
C THR A 11 1.07 23.75 -5.82
N VAL A 12 0.19 23.97 -4.85
CA VAL A 12 -0.21 22.92 -3.90
C VAL A 12 -0.98 21.80 -4.59
N LEU A 13 -1.90 22.14 -5.50
CA LEU A 13 -2.63 21.13 -6.27
C LEU A 13 -1.68 20.31 -7.15
N SER A 14 -0.71 20.96 -7.79
CA SER A 14 0.31 20.29 -8.60
C SER A 14 1.19 19.38 -7.76
N ALA A 15 1.66 19.84 -6.59
CA ALA A 15 2.43 19.03 -5.66
C ALA A 15 1.63 17.81 -5.16
N ALA A 16 0.34 18.00 -4.85
CA ALA A 16 -0.55 16.92 -4.46
C ALA A 16 -0.76 15.90 -5.59
N ALA A 17 -0.96 16.38 -6.83
CA ALA A 17 -1.10 15.52 -8.00
C ALA A 17 0.17 14.71 -8.28
N ILE A 18 1.34 15.38 -8.26
CA ILE A 18 2.65 14.72 -8.43
C ILE A 18 2.86 13.67 -7.34
N THR A 19 2.59 14.01 -6.09
CA THR A 19 2.71 13.08 -4.95
C THR A 19 1.81 11.87 -5.15
N THR A 20 0.56 12.09 -5.56
CA THR A 20 -0.40 11.02 -5.86
C THR A 20 0.12 10.09 -6.96
N ILE A 21 0.65 10.65 -8.05
CA ILE A 21 1.23 9.87 -9.17
C ILE A 21 2.42 9.05 -8.68
N ILE A 22 3.33 9.65 -7.90
CA ILE A 22 4.49 8.96 -7.34
C ILE A 22 4.04 7.84 -6.41
N THR A 23 3.08 8.08 -5.53
CA THR A 23 2.54 7.05 -4.62
C THR A 23 1.92 5.89 -5.41
N VAL A 24 1.12 6.17 -6.43
CA VAL A 24 0.54 5.14 -7.31
C VAL A 24 1.63 4.34 -8.01
N PHE A 25 2.67 5.00 -8.52
CA PHE A 25 3.79 4.34 -9.17
C PHE A 25 4.58 3.45 -8.21
N LEU A 26 4.83 3.92 -6.97
CA LEU A 26 5.48 3.11 -5.94
C LEU A 26 4.64 1.89 -5.56
N LEU A 27 3.31 2.03 -5.46
CA LEU A 27 2.41 0.90 -5.20
C LEU A 27 2.49 -0.14 -6.35
N LEU A 28 2.48 0.31 -7.61
CA LEU A 28 2.64 -0.58 -8.76
C LEU A 28 3.95 -1.37 -8.69
N LEU A 29 5.05 -0.69 -8.35
CA LEU A 29 6.35 -1.34 -8.20
C LEU A 29 6.34 -2.38 -7.09
N ILE A 30 5.85 -2.01 -5.90
CA ILE A 30 5.79 -2.90 -4.73
C ILE A 30 5.00 -4.18 -5.04
N LEU A 31 3.96 -4.10 -5.86
CA LEU A 31 3.13 -5.25 -6.25
C LEU A 31 3.83 -6.25 -7.17
N VAL A 32 4.88 -5.84 -7.90
CA VAL A 32 5.53 -6.65 -8.94
C VAL A 32 6.98 -7.01 -8.60
N ILE A 33 7.65 -6.17 -7.79
CA ILE A 33 9.05 -6.33 -7.40
C ILE A 33 9.38 -7.73 -6.84
N PRO A 34 8.57 -8.35 -5.95
CA PRO A 34 8.95 -9.64 -5.39
C PRO A 34 9.17 -10.73 -6.45
N GLY A 35 8.19 -10.94 -7.35
CA GLY A 35 8.31 -11.91 -8.43
C GLY A 35 9.49 -11.62 -9.37
N ALA A 36 9.70 -10.33 -9.70
CA ALA A 36 10.77 -9.90 -10.58
C ALA A 36 12.15 -10.08 -9.92
N TYR A 37 12.27 -9.79 -8.63
CA TYR A 37 13.49 -9.94 -7.86
C TYR A 37 13.90 -11.40 -7.78
N TRP A 38 12.98 -12.32 -7.41
CA TRP A 38 13.29 -13.75 -7.38
C TRP A 38 13.78 -14.27 -8.74
N SER A 39 13.09 -13.86 -9.81
CA SER A 39 13.45 -14.24 -11.17
C SER A 39 14.88 -13.80 -11.53
N ASN A 40 15.21 -12.54 -11.24
CA ASN A 40 16.47 -11.93 -11.70
C ASN A 40 17.65 -12.20 -10.77
N ALA A 41 17.42 -12.29 -9.46
CA ALA A 41 18.48 -12.46 -8.46
C ALA A 41 18.96 -13.91 -8.35
N TRP A 42 18.10 -14.89 -8.68
CA TRP A 42 18.47 -16.31 -8.59
C TRP A 42 18.01 -17.13 -9.80
N ALA A 43 16.72 -17.09 -10.16
CA ALA A 43 16.17 -18.09 -11.07
C ALA A 43 16.81 -18.09 -12.48
N ASN A 44 17.14 -16.91 -13.00
CA ASN A 44 17.72 -16.78 -14.35
C ASN A 44 19.23 -17.10 -14.38
N SER A 45 19.94 -16.98 -13.26
CA SER A 45 21.39 -17.20 -13.16
C SER A 45 21.75 -18.55 -12.53
N SER A 46 20.78 -19.26 -11.94
CA SER A 46 21.01 -20.51 -11.24
C SER A 46 21.39 -21.64 -12.19
N LYS A 47 22.33 -22.48 -11.75
CA LYS A 47 22.68 -23.74 -12.42
C LYS A 47 21.54 -24.76 -12.41
N LEU A 48 20.56 -24.56 -11.54
CA LEU A 48 19.39 -25.43 -11.37
C LEU A 48 18.20 -25.02 -12.25
N LYS A 49 18.37 -24.06 -13.17
CA LYS A 49 17.28 -23.55 -14.00
C LYS A 49 16.50 -24.60 -14.78
N HIS A 50 17.11 -25.73 -15.12
CA HIS A 50 16.44 -26.86 -15.77
C HIS A 50 15.25 -27.43 -14.96
N LEU A 51 15.20 -27.18 -13.64
CA LEU A 51 14.11 -27.59 -12.76
C LEU A 51 12.83 -26.76 -12.96
N TRP A 52 12.93 -25.57 -13.55
CA TRP A 52 11.79 -24.70 -13.83
C TRP A 52 11.77 -24.11 -15.24
N GLU A 53 12.76 -24.37 -16.08
CA GLU A 53 12.78 -23.99 -17.50
C GLU A 53 12.63 -25.23 -18.40
N ASN A 54 12.07 -25.01 -19.60
CA ASN A 54 12.10 -25.98 -20.69
C ASN A 54 13.33 -25.74 -21.59
N GLU A 55 13.53 -26.61 -22.58
CA GLU A 55 14.64 -26.49 -23.53
C GLU A 55 14.59 -25.19 -24.36
N ASN A 56 13.39 -24.62 -24.54
CA ASN A 56 13.18 -23.36 -25.24
C ASN A 56 13.50 -22.13 -24.36
N GLY A 57 13.86 -22.32 -23.09
CA GLY A 57 14.12 -21.24 -22.12
C GLY A 57 12.85 -20.61 -21.52
N ASP A 58 11.67 -21.18 -21.77
CA ASP A 58 10.42 -20.78 -21.14
C ASP A 58 10.25 -21.44 -19.77
N LYS A 59 9.67 -20.68 -18.83
CA LYS A 59 9.44 -21.15 -17.48
C LYS A 59 8.22 -22.06 -17.38
N LYS A 60 8.41 -23.27 -16.86
CA LYS A 60 7.37 -24.24 -16.54
C LYS A 60 6.61 -23.79 -15.28
N HIS A 61 5.31 -23.56 -15.41
CA HIS A 61 4.43 -23.13 -14.31
C HIS A 61 4.59 -23.96 -13.03
N LEU A 62 4.57 -25.30 -13.14
CA LEU A 62 4.68 -26.19 -11.98
C LEU A 62 6.07 -26.12 -11.31
N GLY A 63 7.12 -25.99 -12.11
CA GLY A 63 8.49 -25.83 -11.62
C GLY A 63 8.64 -24.52 -10.85
N VAL A 64 8.19 -23.41 -11.44
CA VAL A 64 8.19 -22.11 -10.75
C VAL A 64 7.32 -22.16 -9.50
N ALA A 65 6.12 -22.75 -9.53
CA ALA A 65 5.27 -22.85 -8.35
C ALA A 65 5.99 -23.57 -7.19
N LYS A 66 6.68 -24.67 -7.48
CA LYS A 66 7.46 -25.41 -6.47
C LYS A 66 8.62 -24.58 -5.90
N TRP A 67 9.36 -23.86 -6.73
CA TRP A 67 10.59 -23.16 -6.32
C TRP A 67 10.39 -21.70 -5.92
N PHE A 68 9.25 -21.10 -6.24
CA PHE A 68 8.87 -19.73 -5.88
C PHE A 68 7.87 -19.70 -4.72
N LEU A 69 6.76 -20.45 -4.80
CA LEU A 69 5.69 -20.37 -3.80
C LEU A 69 6.00 -21.20 -2.55
N ALA A 70 6.56 -22.40 -2.69
CA ALA A 70 6.80 -23.26 -1.52
C ALA A 70 7.75 -22.61 -0.49
N PRO A 71 8.85 -21.95 -0.88
CA PRO A 71 9.69 -21.22 0.07
C PRO A 71 8.96 -20.07 0.75
N MET A 72 8.11 -19.34 0.04
CA MET A 72 7.32 -18.25 0.64
C MET A 72 6.36 -18.78 1.69
N VAL A 73 5.62 -19.85 1.37
CA VAL A 73 4.71 -20.51 2.31
C VAL A 73 5.50 -21.02 3.52
N TYR A 74 6.67 -21.60 3.30
CA TYR A 74 7.56 -22.04 4.38
C TYR A 74 8.03 -20.89 5.27
N PHE A 75 8.48 -19.76 4.72
CA PHE A 75 8.90 -18.59 5.51
C PHE A 75 7.73 -17.96 6.27
N TYR A 76 6.53 -17.89 5.68
CA TYR A 76 5.34 -17.42 6.39
C TYR A 76 4.89 -18.37 7.49
N PHE A 77 4.99 -19.68 7.25
CA PHE A 77 4.76 -20.68 8.29
C PHE A 77 5.77 -20.53 9.43
N LEU A 78 7.05 -20.33 9.14
CA LEU A 78 8.08 -20.06 10.16
C LEU A 78 7.76 -18.78 10.95
N LEU A 79 7.40 -17.68 10.28
CA LEU A 79 7.02 -16.43 10.96
C LEU A 79 5.82 -16.64 11.90
N PHE A 80 4.81 -17.37 11.46
CA PHE A 80 3.67 -17.73 12.30
C PHE A 80 4.10 -18.59 13.49
N PHE A 81 4.89 -19.64 13.27
CA PHE A 81 5.36 -20.52 14.35
C PHE A 81 6.23 -19.79 15.37
N THR A 82 7.03 -18.83 14.89
CA THR A 82 7.87 -17.97 15.73
C THR A 82 7.04 -17.15 16.73
N SER A 83 5.85 -16.71 16.31
CA SER A 83 4.93 -15.98 17.20
C SER A 83 4.31 -16.86 18.30
N ILE A 84 4.34 -18.19 18.14
CA ILE A 84 3.76 -19.16 19.07
C ILE A 84 4.84 -19.81 19.95
N ASN A 85 5.93 -20.28 19.34
CA ASN A 85 6.98 -21.06 20.00
C ASN A 85 8.34 -20.86 19.30
N TRP A 86 9.07 -19.83 19.73
CA TRP A 86 10.39 -19.47 19.19
C TRP A 86 11.41 -20.64 19.17
N PRO A 87 11.59 -21.42 20.25
CA PRO A 87 12.51 -22.57 20.22
C PRO A 87 12.19 -23.60 19.14
N ALA A 88 10.90 -23.89 18.90
CA ALA A 88 10.49 -24.84 17.87
C ALA A 88 10.78 -24.33 16.45
N THR A 89 10.81 -23.02 16.23
CA THR A 89 11.19 -22.41 14.94
C THR A 89 12.61 -22.81 14.52
N LEU A 90 13.56 -22.88 15.45
CA LEU A 90 14.95 -23.26 15.14
C LEU A 90 15.02 -24.69 14.59
N ALA A 91 14.30 -25.62 15.22
CA ALA A 91 14.20 -27.00 14.75
C ALA A 91 13.54 -27.11 13.38
N CYS A 92 12.42 -26.39 13.16
CA CYS A 92 11.75 -26.33 11.86
C CYS A 92 12.66 -25.74 10.78
N THR A 93 13.41 -24.70 11.12
CA THR A 93 14.37 -24.04 10.22
C THR A 93 15.47 -25.01 9.79
N ALA A 94 16.09 -25.70 10.75
CA ALA A 94 17.12 -26.70 10.48
C ALA A 94 16.58 -27.84 9.61
N LEU A 95 15.36 -28.32 9.89
CA LEU A 95 14.70 -29.37 9.12
C LEU A 95 14.45 -28.94 7.66
N GLY A 96 13.91 -27.74 7.44
CA GLY A 96 13.64 -27.25 6.08
C GLY A 96 14.91 -27.03 5.27
N VAL A 97 15.97 -26.51 5.89
CA VAL A 97 17.29 -26.38 5.23
C VAL A 97 17.87 -27.77 4.89
N ALA A 98 17.76 -28.74 5.80
CA ALA A 98 18.22 -30.11 5.55
C ALA A 98 17.43 -30.78 4.41
N LEU A 99 16.11 -30.62 4.38
CA LEU A 99 15.26 -31.15 3.30
C LEU A 99 15.60 -30.51 1.94
N LEU A 100 15.77 -29.19 1.90
CA LEU A 100 16.20 -28.47 0.71
C LEU A 100 17.56 -28.97 0.21
N TRP A 101 18.51 -29.13 1.13
CA TRP A 101 19.84 -29.65 0.80
C TRP A 101 19.78 -31.06 0.22
N LEU A 102 18.95 -31.96 0.80
CA LEU A 102 18.74 -33.31 0.27
C LEU A 102 18.08 -33.30 -1.12
N LEU A 103 17.08 -32.42 -1.32
CA LEU A 103 16.40 -32.27 -2.61
C LEU A 103 17.36 -31.84 -3.71
N ILE A 104 18.19 -30.83 -3.47
CA ILE A 104 19.13 -30.32 -4.48
C ILE A 104 20.32 -31.27 -4.65
N ARG A 105 20.82 -31.89 -3.57
CA ARG A 105 21.91 -32.87 -3.66
C ARG A 105 21.56 -34.05 -4.58
N LYS A 106 20.28 -34.43 -4.65
CA LYS A 106 19.81 -35.49 -5.54
C LYS A 106 20.07 -35.17 -7.02
N GLU A 107 20.15 -33.89 -7.38
CA GLU A 107 20.31 -33.46 -8.77
C GLU A 107 21.73 -33.66 -9.34
N ARG A 108 22.69 -34.21 -8.57
CA ARG A 108 24.04 -34.72 -8.98
C ARG A 108 24.94 -33.85 -9.90
N GLN A 109 24.49 -32.69 -10.33
CA GLN A 109 25.17 -31.83 -11.31
C GLN A 109 26.12 -30.80 -10.66
N LEU A 110 26.11 -30.66 -9.33
CA LEU A 110 26.85 -29.63 -8.61
C LEU A 110 27.94 -30.22 -7.72
N THR A 111 29.09 -29.57 -7.70
CA THR A 111 30.11 -29.80 -6.66
C THR A 111 29.60 -29.34 -5.29
N LYS A 112 30.21 -29.81 -4.19
CA LYS A 112 29.81 -29.41 -2.82
C LYS A 112 29.83 -27.90 -2.61
N LYS A 113 30.80 -27.19 -3.20
CA LYS A 113 30.94 -25.74 -3.10
C LYS A 113 29.79 -25.04 -3.84
N GLU A 114 29.56 -25.40 -5.10
CA GLU A 114 28.47 -24.84 -5.91
C GLU A 114 27.10 -25.13 -5.30
N LEU A 115 26.91 -26.32 -4.73
CA LEU A 115 25.69 -26.68 -4.01
C LEU A 115 25.44 -25.73 -2.83
N SER A 116 26.46 -25.41 -2.04
CA SER A 116 26.33 -24.49 -0.91
C SER A 116 26.04 -23.05 -1.36
N GLU A 117 26.66 -22.61 -2.47
CA GLU A 117 26.43 -21.29 -3.06
C GLU A 117 25.00 -21.16 -3.60
N GLU A 118 24.51 -22.18 -4.31
CA GLU A 118 23.13 -22.22 -4.83
C GLU A 118 22.09 -22.23 -3.71
N ILE A 119 22.30 -23.05 -2.67
CA ILE A 119 21.39 -23.07 -1.52
C ILE A 119 21.40 -21.73 -0.78
N GLY A 120 22.59 -21.16 -0.55
CA GLY A 120 22.74 -19.86 0.12
C GLY A 120 22.05 -18.74 -0.66
N SER A 121 22.30 -18.67 -1.98
CA SER A 121 21.66 -17.71 -2.88
C SER A 121 20.15 -17.90 -2.90
N PHE A 122 19.67 -19.13 -3.04
CA PHE A 122 18.24 -19.44 -3.02
C PHE A 122 17.55 -19.01 -1.73
N LEU A 123 18.13 -19.35 -0.57
CA LEU A 123 17.57 -19.00 0.73
C LEU A 123 17.56 -17.48 0.93
N ALA A 124 18.65 -16.79 0.60
CA ALA A 124 18.73 -15.34 0.70
C ALA A 124 17.71 -14.64 -0.22
N THR A 125 17.64 -15.05 -1.49
CA THR A 125 16.68 -14.51 -2.45
C THR A 125 15.24 -14.80 -2.03
N SER A 126 14.95 -16.02 -1.57
CA SER A 126 13.60 -16.40 -1.14
C SER A 126 13.17 -15.67 0.14
N LEU A 127 14.08 -15.49 1.10
CA LEU A 127 13.83 -14.69 2.31
C LEU A 127 13.54 -13.24 1.95
N PHE A 128 14.40 -12.61 1.14
CA PHE A 128 14.23 -11.22 0.72
C PHE A 128 12.92 -11.04 -0.08
N THR A 129 12.61 -11.99 -0.97
CA THR A 129 11.35 -11.96 -1.73
C THR A 129 10.13 -12.11 -0.81
N SER A 130 10.20 -12.96 0.21
CA SER A 130 9.13 -13.12 1.19
C SER A 130 8.92 -11.84 2.00
N CYS A 131 9.99 -11.15 2.38
CA CYS A 131 9.93 -9.83 3.01
C CYS A 131 9.32 -8.77 2.07
N LEU A 132 9.70 -8.77 0.79
CA LEU A 132 9.11 -7.85 -0.20
C LEU A 132 7.62 -8.10 -0.40
N MET A 133 7.17 -9.37 -0.40
CA MET A 133 5.75 -9.75 -0.47
C MET A 133 4.94 -9.35 0.78
N LEU A 134 5.58 -9.20 1.94
CA LEU A 134 4.90 -8.71 3.14
C LEU A 134 4.48 -7.26 2.99
N LEU A 135 5.24 -6.42 2.29
CA LEU A 135 4.96 -5.00 2.16
C LEU A 135 3.59 -4.70 1.51
N PRO A 136 3.26 -5.21 0.30
CA PRO A 136 1.93 -4.99 -0.28
C PRO A 136 0.83 -5.64 0.56
N THR A 137 1.10 -6.82 1.12
CA THR A 137 0.13 -7.53 1.98
C THR A 137 -0.21 -6.72 3.24
N PHE A 138 0.79 -6.17 3.91
CA PHE A 138 0.64 -5.32 5.08
C PHE A 138 -0.14 -4.04 4.76
N LEU A 139 0.14 -3.41 3.61
CA LEU A 139 -0.61 -2.23 3.15
C LEU A 139 -2.10 -2.55 2.95
N ILE A 140 -2.42 -3.67 2.28
CA ILE A 140 -3.82 -4.13 2.13
C ILE A 140 -4.47 -4.32 3.51
N ILE A 141 -3.82 -5.03 4.42
CA ILE A 141 -4.38 -5.31 5.75
C ILE A 141 -4.65 -4.00 6.50
N LYS A 142 -3.70 -3.05 6.47
CA LYS A 142 -3.88 -1.74 7.11
C LYS A 142 -5.03 -0.95 6.51
N ILE A 143 -5.09 -0.85 5.18
CA ILE A 143 -6.19 -0.19 4.47
C ILE A 143 -7.53 -0.84 4.84
N THR A 144 -7.57 -2.17 4.95
CA THR A 144 -8.80 -2.90 5.24
C THR A 144 -9.22 -2.81 6.71
N SER A 145 -8.27 -2.79 7.64
CA SER A 145 -8.57 -2.62 9.08
C SER A 145 -9.27 -1.29 9.38
N SER A 146 -9.03 -0.25 8.58
CA SER A 146 -9.75 1.02 8.67
C SER A 146 -11.20 0.96 8.17
N ALA A 147 -11.60 -0.15 7.53
CA ALA A 147 -12.92 -0.37 6.94
C ALA A 147 -13.68 -1.56 7.59
N HIS A 148 -13.28 -1.99 8.80
CA HIS A 148 -13.73 -3.24 9.41
C HIS A 148 -15.26 -3.36 9.59
N ASN A 149 -15.97 -2.23 9.66
CA ASN A 149 -17.43 -2.17 9.79
C ASN A 149 -18.18 -2.29 8.44
N THR A 150 -17.47 -2.51 7.33
CA THR A 150 -18.07 -2.68 6.00
C THR A 150 -17.93 -4.12 5.51
N PRO A 151 -18.84 -4.63 4.67
CA PRO A 151 -18.68 -5.96 4.05
C PRO A 151 -17.37 -6.08 3.26
N LYS A 152 -16.83 -4.95 2.77
CA LYS A 152 -15.53 -4.81 2.09
C LYS A 152 -14.32 -4.98 3.02
N GLY A 153 -14.53 -4.83 4.33
CA GLY A 153 -13.55 -5.09 5.39
C GLY A 153 -13.48 -6.54 5.87
N SER A 154 -14.25 -7.45 5.26
CA SER A 154 -14.36 -8.84 5.71
C SER A 154 -13.05 -9.63 5.53
N PRO A 155 -12.74 -10.58 6.42
CA PRO A 155 -11.57 -11.45 6.29
C PRO A 155 -11.50 -12.20 4.95
N LEU A 156 -12.67 -12.52 4.35
CA LEU A 156 -12.76 -13.16 3.05
C LEU A 156 -12.16 -12.30 1.93
N ILE A 157 -12.52 -11.01 1.87
CA ILE A 157 -12.03 -10.09 0.84
C ILE A 157 -10.53 -9.81 1.02
N ILE A 158 -10.07 -9.73 2.27
CA ILE A 158 -8.63 -9.66 2.58
C ILE A 158 -7.92 -10.89 2.02
N GLY A 159 -8.42 -12.10 2.32
CA GLY A 159 -7.84 -13.36 1.85
C GLY A 159 -7.77 -13.44 0.32
N ILE A 160 -8.85 -13.06 -0.37
CA ILE A 160 -8.90 -13.01 -1.85
C ILE A 160 -7.85 -12.03 -2.39
N THR A 161 -7.73 -10.84 -1.79
CA THR A 161 -6.77 -9.83 -2.25
C THR A 161 -5.33 -10.29 -2.09
N VAL A 162 -5.01 -10.90 -0.94
CA VAL A 162 -3.68 -11.47 -0.70
C VAL A 162 -3.40 -12.58 -1.70
N ALA A 163 -4.37 -13.45 -1.99
CA ALA A 163 -4.22 -14.48 -3.01
C ALA A 163 -3.95 -13.90 -4.41
N VAL A 164 -4.62 -12.79 -4.78
CA VAL A 164 -4.36 -12.09 -6.04
C VAL A 164 -2.94 -11.51 -6.10
N ILE A 165 -2.45 -10.90 -5.02
CA ILE A 165 -1.08 -10.38 -4.95
C ILE A 165 -0.06 -11.52 -5.12
N VAL A 166 -0.28 -12.65 -4.45
CA VAL A 166 0.57 -13.83 -4.58
C VAL A 166 0.55 -14.38 -6.00
N PHE A 167 -0.64 -14.49 -6.58
CA PHE A 167 -0.84 -14.98 -7.95
C PHE A 167 -0.14 -14.08 -8.98
N VAL A 168 -0.22 -12.76 -8.85
CA VAL A 168 0.44 -11.86 -9.79
C VAL A 168 1.95 -11.90 -9.66
N ASN A 169 2.49 -11.99 -8.45
CA ASN A 169 3.92 -12.19 -8.27
C ASN A 169 4.40 -13.54 -8.83
N PHE A 170 3.57 -14.58 -8.78
CA PHE A 170 3.82 -15.83 -9.50
C PHE A 170 3.84 -15.62 -11.02
N LEU A 171 2.85 -14.91 -11.59
CA LEU A 171 2.84 -14.60 -13.04
C LEU A 171 4.04 -13.77 -13.48
N VAL A 172 4.53 -12.87 -12.62
CA VAL A 172 5.75 -12.08 -12.84
C VAL A 172 6.97 -13.00 -12.84
N ALA A 173 7.05 -13.95 -11.90
CA ALA A 173 8.14 -14.92 -11.85
C ALA A 173 8.18 -15.85 -13.09
N VAL A 174 7.02 -16.15 -13.68
CA VAL A 174 6.83 -17.00 -14.87
C VAL A 174 6.91 -16.21 -16.19
N LYS A 175 7.25 -14.91 -16.17
CA LYS A 175 7.23 -14.00 -17.35
C LYS A 175 7.54 -14.71 -18.69
N PRO A 176 6.60 -14.71 -19.67
CA PRO A 176 6.83 -15.29 -21.00
C PRO A 176 8.01 -14.68 -21.72
N GLY A 177 8.85 -15.48 -22.39
CA GLY A 177 10.06 -15.01 -23.09
C GLY A 177 9.78 -13.98 -24.20
N ASN A 178 8.67 -14.17 -24.93
CA ASN A 178 8.25 -13.37 -26.08
C ASN A 178 7.72 -11.95 -25.77
N ILE A 179 7.45 -11.62 -24.49
CA ILE A 179 6.92 -10.31 -24.10
C ILE A 179 8.01 -9.47 -23.41
N LYS A 180 8.12 -8.20 -23.83
CA LYS A 180 9.00 -7.21 -23.18
C LYS A 180 8.61 -7.06 -21.71
N ALA A 181 9.58 -7.24 -20.81
CA ALA A 181 9.38 -7.24 -19.36
C ALA A 181 8.63 -5.99 -18.86
N ILE A 182 9.02 -4.80 -19.33
CA ILE A 182 8.38 -3.53 -18.95
C ILE A 182 6.88 -3.54 -19.24
N LYS A 183 6.48 -3.98 -20.44
CA LYS A 183 5.05 -4.00 -20.84
C LYS A 183 4.27 -5.02 -20.01
N TYR A 184 4.84 -6.20 -19.81
CA TYR A 184 4.20 -7.28 -19.05
C TYR A 184 4.01 -6.91 -17.58
N TYR A 185 5.06 -6.41 -16.92
CA TYR A 185 5.04 -5.99 -15.53
C TYR A 185 4.11 -4.80 -15.30
N LEU A 186 4.11 -3.81 -16.18
CA LEU A 186 3.22 -2.66 -16.09
C LEU A 186 1.75 -3.07 -16.25
N ALA A 187 1.43 -3.95 -17.20
CA ALA A 187 0.08 -4.45 -17.40
C ALA A 187 -0.44 -5.24 -16.18
N LEU A 188 0.38 -6.16 -15.65
CA LEU A 188 0.03 -6.93 -14.45
C LEU A 188 -0.12 -6.03 -13.21
N GLY A 189 0.83 -5.13 -12.99
CA GLY A 189 0.78 -4.17 -11.87
C GLY A 189 -0.47 -3.30 -11.94
N LEU A 190 -0.79 -2.76 -13.12
CA LEU A 190 -1.99 -1.93 -13.32
C LEU A 190 -3.28 -2.73 -13.07
N GLY A 191 -3.34 -3.97 -13.58
CA GLY A 191 -4.49 -4.86 -13.36
C GLY A 191 -4.74 -5.13 -11.87
N VAL A 192 -3.69 -5.44 -11.10
CA VAL A 192 -3.81 -5.66 -9.65
C VAL A 192 -4.15 -4.37 -8.91
N LEU A 193 -3.54 -3.25 -9.28
CA LEU A 193 -3.85 -1.98 -8.65
C LEU A 193 -5.33 -1.62 -8.85
N ILE A 194 -5.85 -1.74 -10.08
CA ILE A 194 -7.27 -1.50 -10.37
C ILE A 194 -8.15 -2.45 -9.56
N PHE A 195 -7.79 -3.73 -9.49
CA PHE A 195 -8.51 -4.72 -8.68
C PHE A 195 -8.56 -4.32 -7.20
N ILE A 196 -7.41 -3.96 -6.61
CA ILE A 196 -7.32 -3.53 -5.20
C ILE A 196 -8.17 -2.27 -4.97
N LEU A 197 -7.99 -1.26 -5.81
CA LEU A 197 -8.68 0.02 -5.68
C LEU A 197 -10.21 -0.14 -5.80
N SER A 198 -10.67 -1.01 -6.70
CA SER A 198 -12.09 -1.32 -6.89
C SER A 198 -12.66 -2.15 -5.72
N SER A 199 -11.89 -3.12 -5.22
CA SER A 199 -12.32 -4.02 -4.14
C SER A 199 -12.58 -3.29 -2.83
N PHE A 200 -11.79 -2.25 -2.54
CA PHE A 200 -11.86 -1.52 -1.28
C PHE A 200 -12.47 -0.11 -1.39
N GLU A 201 -12.92 0.34 -2.57
CA GLU A 201 -13.35 1.73 -2.83
C GLU A 201 -12.29 2.78 -2.42
N VAL A 202 -11.01 2.39 -2.43
CA VAL A 202 -9.90 3.22 -1.91
C VAL A 202 -9.48 4.30 -2.91
N ILE A 203 -10.08 4.35 -4.09
CA ILE A 203 -9.76 5.31 -5.15
C ILE A 203 -9.77 6.75 -4.61
N HIS A 204 -10.77 7.11 -3.79
CA HIS A 204 -10.87 8.46 -3.22
C HIS A 204 -9.91 8.69 -2.05
N ARG A 205 -9.42 7.63 -1.38
CA ARG A 205 -8.61 7.77 -0.15
C ARG A 205 -7.21 8.29 -0.40
N ILE A 206 -6.60 7.93 -1.53
CA ILE A 206 -5.26 8.44 -1.90
C ILE A 206 -5.30 9.96 -2.10
N PRO A 207 -6.16 10.54 -2.96
CA PRO A 207 -6.23 11.98 -3.11
C PRO A 207 -6.66 12.67 -1.80
N THR A 208 -7.64 12.14 -1.05
CA THR A 208 -8.04 12.76 0.23
C THR A 208 -6.92 12.74 1.28
N GLY A 209 -6.12 11.67 1.35
CA GLY A 209 -4.99 11.59 2.27
C GLY A 209 -3.87 12.57 1.92
N VAL A 210 -3.62 12.79 0.62
CA VAL A 210 -2.69 13.83 0.17
C VAL A 210 -3.25 15.23 0.49
N MET A 211 -4.55 15.47 0.27
CA MET A 211 -5.20 16.74 0.64
C MET A 211 -5.06 17.07 2.13
N GLU A 212 -5.23 16.05 2.98
CA GLU A 212 -5.09 16.15 4.42
C GLU A 212 -3.64 16.42 4.82
N ALA A 213 -2.67 15.70 4.25
CA ALA A 213 -1.23 15.87 4.53
C ALA A 213 -0.73 17.29 4.21
N TYR A 214 -1.18 17.87 3.09
CA TYR A 214 -0.88 19.25 2.70
C TYR A 214 -1.84 20.28 3.33
N LYS A 215 -2.79 19.83 4.16
CA LYS A 215 -3.77 20.65 4.89
C LYS A 215 -4.60 21.57 3.99
N PHE A 216 -4.84 21.20 2.73
CA PHE A 216 -5.69 21.98 1.83
C PHE A 216 -7.11 21.43 1.66
N GLY A 217 -7.40 20.27 2.23
CA GLY A 217 -8.75 19.74 2.32
C GLY A 217 -8.82 18.43 3.11
N ASN A 218 -10.04 17.96 3.37
CA ASN A 218 -10.37 16.78 4.17
C ASN A 218 -9.63 16.66 5.52
N PHE A 219 -9.49 17.75 6.28
CA PHE A 219 -8.85 17.72 7.60
C PHE A 219 -9.78 18.26 8.71
N LYS A 220 -9.61 17.74 9.93
CA LYS A 220 -10.40 18.15 11.11
C LYS A 220 -9.80 19.41 11.74
N ALA A 221 -10.61 20.46 11.81
CA ALA A 221 -10.35 21.64 12.61
C ALA A 221 -11.01 21.48 13.98
N GLU A 222 -10.23 21.70 15.03
CA GLU A 222 -10.72 21.71 16.42
C GLU A 222 -11.64 22.91 16.63
N SER A 223 -11.21 24.07 16.12
CA SER A 223 -12.00 25.30 16.19
C SER A 223 -11.76 26.15 14.93
N ILE A 224 -12.82 26.83 14.49
CA ILE A 224 -12.77 27.86 13.45
C ILE A 224 -13.38 29.13 14.05
N VAL A 225 -12.58 30.18 14.18
CA VAL A 225 -13.00 31.48 14.69
C VAL A 225 -13.51 32.34 13.53
N LEU A 226 -14.76 32.75 13.61
CA LEU A 226 -15.50 33.40 12.54
C LEU A 226 -15.77 34.87 12.86
N LYS A 227 -15.88 35.68 11.80
CA LYS A 227 -16.43 37.03 11.89
C LYS A 227 -17.94 36.98 12.09
N GLU A 228 -18.50 38.06 12.62
CA GLU A 228 -19.92 38.18 12.92
C GLU A 228 -20.81 37.92 11.68
N SER A 229 -20.37 38.35 10.50
CA SER A 229 -21.09 38.12 9.23
C SER A 229 -21.25 36.64 8.91
N ALA A 230 -20.18 35.83 9.01
CA ALA A 230 -20.27 34.38 8.83
C ALA A 230 -21.08 33.71 9.95
N CYS A 231 -20.98 34.21 11.18
CA CYS A 231 -21.75 33.68 12.31
C CYS A 231 -23.26 33.75 12.07
N LYS A 232 -23.73 34.88 11.52
CA LYS A 232 -25.14 35.07 11.15
C LYS A 232 -25.57 34.07 10.06
N THR A 233 -24.76 33.92 9.02
CA THR A 233 -25.04 32.96 7.92
C THR A 233 -25.14 31.52 8.43
N ILE A 234 -24.24 31.11 9.32
CA ILE A 234 -24.22 29.74 9.86
C ILE A 234 -25.41 29.48 10.79
N LYS A 235 -25.81 30.47 11.60
CA LYS A 235 -27.02 30.39 12.43
C LYS A 235 -28.29 30.19 11.58
N LEU A 236 -28.36 30.81 10.39
CA LEU A 236 -29.47 30.60 9.44
C LEU A 236 -29.49 29.18 8.86
N LEU A 237 -28.36 28.49 8.80
CA LEU A 237 -28.25 27.08 8.38
C LEU A 237 -28.62 26.09 9.51
N GLY A 238 -29.07 26.58 10.66
CA GLY A 238 -29.45 25.74 11.81
C GLY A 238 -28.26 25.24 12.63
N ILE A 239 -27.05 25.76 12.39
CA ILE A 239 -25.85 25.40 13.14
C ILE A 239 -25.65 26.44 14.25
N THR A 240 -25.50 26.00 15.50
CA THR A 240 -25.29 26.87 16.66
C THR A 240 -23.81 26.94 17.02
N PRO A 241 -23.05 27.96 16.54
CA PRO A 241 -21.66 28.14 16.93
C PRO A 241 -21.56 28.51 18.41
N SER A 242 -20.51 28.05 19.08
CA SER A 242 -20.18 28.43 20.46
C SER A 242 -19.56 29.82 20.50
N GLU A 243 -19.71 30.53 21.62
CA GLU A 243 -18.99 31.79 21.85
C GLU A 243 -17.77 31.52 22.75
N ASN A 244 -16.63 32.11 22.41
CA ASN A 244 -15.42 32.03 23.24
C ASN A 244 -15.39 33.14 24.31
N GLU A 245 -14.45 33.08 25.25
CA GLU A 245 -14.29 34.06 26.35
C GLU A 245 -14.16 35.52 25.86
N THR A 246 -13.80 35.73 24.60
CA THR A 246 -13.69 37.03 23.93
C THR A 246 -14.93 37.42 23.11
N ASN A 247 -16.08 36.78 23.32
CA ASN A 247 -17.33 36.92 22.53
C ASN A 247 -17.16 36.66 21.02
N GLN A 248 -16.16 35.86 20.65
CA GLN A 248 -15.93 35.47 19.27
C GLN A 248 -16.75 34.22 18.91
N CYS A 249 -17.30 34.21 17.70
CA CYS A 249 -18.07 33.09 17.18
C CYS A 249 -17.14 31.95 16.77
N VAL A 250 -17.27 30.79 17.41
CA VAL A 250 -16.40 29.64 17.23
C VAL A 250 -17.20 28.42 16.79
N LEU A 251 -16.83 27.89 15.64
CA LEU A 251 -17.33 26.63 15.13
C LEU A 251 -16.38 25.50 15.56
N LYS A 252 -16.84 24.61 16.44
CA LYS A 252 -16.05 23.46 16.94
C LYS A 252 -16.22 22.24 16.05
N ASP A 253 -15.24 21.34 16.10
CA ASP A 253 -15.29 19.99 15.51
C ASP A 253 -15.75 19.96 14.03
N SER A 254 -15.14 20.82 13.23
CA SER A 254 -15.50 20.98 11.81
C SER A 254 -14.51 20.29 10.90
N VAL A 255 -14.99 19.74 9.79
CA VAL A 255 -14.11 19.21 8.74
C VAL A 255 -13.98 20.25 7.64
N ILE A 256 -12.78 20.73 7.37
CA ILE A 256 -12.51 21.59 6.21
C ILE A 256 -12.30 20.65 5.02
N LEU A 257 -13.27 20.63 4.11
CA LEU A 257 -13.28 19.80 2.92
C LEU A 257 -12.35 20.36 1.83
N SER A 258 -12.29 21.68 1.70
CA SER A 258 -11.39 22.39 0.79
C SER A 258 -11.13 23.82 1.28
N ARG A 259 -9.92 24.33 1.08
CA ARG A 259 -9.56 25.75 1.30
C ARG A 259 -8.91 26.41 0.07
N LEU A 260 -9.14 25.85 -1.12
CA LEU A 260 -8.56 26.39 -2.35
C LEU A 260 -9.39 27.61 -2.82
N GLY A 261 -8.72 28.75 -2.97
CA GLY A 261 -9.34 30.00 -3.43
C GLY A 261 -9.92 30.88 -2.31
N ASN A 262 -10.98 31.61 -2.65
CA ASN A 262 -11.59 32.63 -1.77
C ASN A 262 -12.69 32.09 -0.85
N GLU A 263 -12.95 30.79 -0.92
CA GLU A 263 -14.00 30.10 -0.17
C GLU A 263 -13.41 28.89 0.56
N LEU A 264 -13.88 28.68 1.79
CA LEU A 264 -13.69 27.44 2.55
C LEU A 264 -14.95 26.61 2.41
N TYR A 265 -14.78 25.36 2.02
CA TYR A 265 -15.84 24.36 2.06
C TYR A 265 -15.74 23.57 3.36
N ILE A 266 -16.79 23.61 4.18
CA ILE A 266 -16.80 23.10 5.55
C ILE A 266 -17.96 22.13 5.73
N ARG A 267 -17.72 21.06 6.47
CA ARG A 267 -18.74 20.14 6.97
C ARG A 267 -18.81 20.21 8.50
N ASN A 268 -19.99 20.50 9.04
CA ASN A 268 -20.24 20.49 10.49
C ASN A 268 -21.57 19.77 10.77
N GLY A 269 -21.59 18.80 11.69
CA GLY A 269 -22.83 18.10 12.05
C GLY A 269 -23.56 17.41 10.89
N GLY A 270 -22.85 17.06 9.81
CA GLY A 270 -23.43 16.48 8.59
C GLY A 270 -23.94 17.51 7.56
N ILE A 271 -23.88 18.80 7.87
CA ILE A 271 -24.24 19.90 6.95
C ILE A 271 -22.99 20.42 6.26
N GLU A 272 -23.04 20.54 4.93
CA GLU A 272 -21.97 21.07 4.10
C GLU A 272 -22.31 22.48 3.61
N PHE A 273 -21.37 23.42 3.75
CA PHE A 273 -21.58 24.81 3.38
C PHE A 273 -20.27 25.54 3.06
N THR A 274 -20.38 26.68 2.39
CA THR A 274 -19.27 27.57 2.06
C THR A 274 -19.22 28.78 2.99
N ILE A 275 -18.01 29.21 3.34
CA ILE A 275 -17.74 30.50 3.99
C ILE A 275 -16.63 31.19 3.19
N GLN A 276 -16.69 32.51 3.04
CA GLN A 276 -15.57 33.23 2.42
C GLN A 276 -14.33 33.25 3.34
N THR A 277 -13.14 33.11 2.78
CA THR A 277 -11.86 33.10 3.53
C THR A 277 -11.67 34.36 4.37
N ASN A 278 -12.12 35.51 3.85
CA ASN A 278 -12.07 36.80 4.54
C ASN A 278 -13.04 36.89 5.75
N GLN A 279 -13.96 35.95 5.91
CA GLN A 279 -14.89 35.86 7.05
C GLN A 279 -14.37 34.95 8.17
N VAL A 280 -13.21 34.30 7.97
CA VAL A 280 -12.53 33.47 8.97
C VAL A 280 -11.37 34.25 9.57
N ASN A 281 -11.33 34.37 10.90
CA ASN A 281 -10.24 35.02 11.62
C ASN A 281 -9.06 34.07 11.81
N SER A 282 -9.31 32.87 12.32
CA SER A 282 -8.30 31.85 12.60
C SER A 282 -8.94 30.46 12.74
N TRP A 283 -8.10 29.42 12.78
CA TRP A 283 -8.53 28.05 13.07
C TRP A 283 -7.43 27.28 13.80
N SER A 284 -7.80 26.26 14.57
CA SER A 284 -6.87 25.33 15.22
C SER A 284 -7.06 23.90 14.69
N ILE A 285 -5.98 23.12 14.69
CA ILE A 285 -5.97 21.74 14.19
C ILE A 285 -6.03 20.80 15.37
N ILE A 286 -6.83 19.75 15.28
CA ILE A 286 -6.69 18.61 16.19
C ILE A 286 -5.36 17.93 15.83
N ASN A 287 -4.32 18.15 16.64
CA ASN A 287 -3.11 17.35 16.58
C ASN A 287 -3.43 15.99 17.23
N ASN A 288 -3.87 15.02 16.43
CA ASN A 288 -3.91 13.64 16.88
C ASN A 288 -2.45 13.21 17.16
N LYS A 289 -2.09 13.11 18.45
CA LYS A 289 -0.87 12.44 18.90
C LYS A 289 -1.03 10.93 18.80
#